data_AF-A0A7S1CWU0-F1
#
_entry.id   AF-A0A7S1CWU0-F1
#
_cell.length_a   1.000
_cell.length_b   1.000
_cell.length_c   1.000
_cell.angle_alpha   90.00
_cell.angle_beta   90.00
_cell.angle_gamma   90.00
#
_symmetry.space_group_name_H-M   'P 1'
#
loop_
_entity.id
_entity.type
_entity.pdbx_description
1 polymer ?
#
loop_
_entity_poly.entity_id
_entity_poly.type
_entity_poly.pdbx_seq_one_letter_code
_entity_poly.pdbx_strand_id
1 'polypeptide(L)'
;SLRSKLEKHPRFSAPKRDQFSFIVNHYAGEVRYATDGFLEKNRDFIVEDQEALMRACDEPLPKNLYLEYNDRDSKKRNAFKLNTIGSTFQKQLNKLSDTLNACQ
;
A
#
# COMPACT_ATOMS: atom_id res chain seq x y z
N SER A 1 -8.75 -17.88 -2.03
CA SER A 1 -8.62 -16.70 -2.91
C SER A 1 -9.42 -15.54 -2.30
N LEU A 2 -9.29 -14.30 -2.83
CA LEU A 2 -10.13 -13.17 -2.38
C LEU A 2 -11.62 -13.52 -2.46
N ARG A 3 -12.03 -14.15 -3.58
CA ARG A 3 -13.38 -14.61 -3.85
C ARG A 3 -13.91 -15.54 -2.77
N SER A 4 -13.16 -16.59 -2.41
CA SER A 4 -13.61 -17.57 -1.41
C SER A 4 -13.71 -16.98 0.00
N LYS A 5 -12.89 -15.96 0.32
CA LYS A 5 -12.90 -15.32 1.65
C LYS A 5 -14.05 -14.33 1.82
N LEU A 6 -14.44 -13.64 0.75
CA LEU A 6 -15.42 -12.55 0.79
C LEU A 6 -16.75 -12.88 0.10
N GLU A 7 -16.97 -14.13 -0.31
CA GLU A 7 -18.15 -14.56 -1.06
C GLU A 7 -19.48 -14.15 -0.41
N LYS A 8 -19.56 -14.19 0.93
CA LYS A 8 -20.76 -13.86 1.71
C LYS A 8 -20.84 -12.39 2.14
N HIS A 9 -19.83 -11.58 1.82
CA HIS A 9 -19.79 -10.20 2.30
C HIS A 9 -20.75 -9.32 1.49
N PRO A 10 -21.66 -8.56 2.14
CA PRO A 10 -22.75 -7.85 1.46
C PRO A 10 -22.27 -6.74 0.50
N ARG A 11 -21.02 -6.27 0.65
CA ARG A 11 -20.42 -5.25 -0.21
C ARG A 11 -19.36 -5.79 -1.17
N PHE A 12 -19.27 -7.11 -1.31
CA PHE A 12 -18.35 -7.76 -2.23
C PHE A 12 -19.13 -8.50 -3.31
N SER A 13 -18.66 -8.41 -4.55
CA SER A 13 -19.20 -9.17 -5.67
C SER A 13 -18.08 -9.56 -6.62
N ALA A 14 -18.16 -10.74 -7.23
CA ALA A 14 -17.15 -11.22 -8.16
C ALA A 14 -17.83 -11.75 -9.43
N PRO A 15 -17.60 -11.14 -10.61
CA PRO A 15 -18.19 -11.62 -11.85
C PRO A 15 -17.81 -13.09 -12.13
N LYS A 16 -18.78 -13.92 -12.52
CA LYS A 16 -18.52 -15.34 -12.83
C LYS A 16 -17.67 -15.53 -14.10
N ARG A 17 -17.86 -14.65 -15.09
CA ARG A 17 -17.20 -14.72 -16.41
C ARG A 17 -15.84 -14.04 -16.47
N ASP A 18 -15.55 -13.13 -15.56
CA ASP A 18 -14.28 -12.41 -15.48
C ASP A 18 -13.62 -12.80 -14.16
N GLN A 19 -12.58 -13.62 -14.21
CA GLN A 19 -11.91 -14.17 -13.03
C GLN A 19 -10.86 -13.22 -12.44
N PHE A 20 -10.43 -12.20 -13.21
CA PHE A 20 -9.37 -11.27 -12.86
C PHE A 20 -9.92 -9.91 -12.38
N SER A 21 -11.19 -9.86 -12.01
CA SER A 21 -11.77 -8.69 -11.35
C SER A 21 -12.65 -9.04 -10.17
N PHE A 22 -12.90 -8.04 -9.35
CA PHE A 22 -13.91 -8.05 -8.30
C PHE A 22 -14.56 -6.67 -8.19
N ILE A 23 -15.69 -6.60 -7.51
CA ILE A 23 -16.50 -5.41 -7.34
C ILE A 23 -16.65 -5.14 -5.83
N VAL A 24 -16.50 -3.89 -5.45
CA VAL A 24 -16.79 -3.41 -4.10
C VAL A 24 -17.94 -2.39 -4.19
N ASN A 25 -18.96 -2.59 -3.36
CA ASN A 25 -20.12 -1.72 -3.29
C ASN A 25 -19.82 -0.62 -2.26
N HIS A 26 -19.23 0.48 -2.74
CA HIS A 26 -18.95 1.66 -1.92
C HIS A 26 -20.24 2.44 -1.64
N TYR A 27 -20.20 3.33 -0.64
CA TYR A 27 -21.34 4.20 -0.33
C TYR A 27 -21.77 5.06 -1.55
N ALA A 28 -20.83 5.38 -2.44
CA ALA A 28 -21.04 6.15 -3.65
C ALA A 28 -21.36 5.29 -4.89
N GLY A 29 -21.57 3.99 -4.73
CA GLY A 29 -21.88 3.06 -5.81
C GLY A 29 -20.85 1.94 -6.00
N GLU A 30 -21.09 1.12 -7.03
CA GLU A 30 -20.26 -0.05 -7.32
C GLU A 30 -18.99 0.34 -8.08
N VAL A 31 -17.85 -0.19 -7.64
CA VAL A 31 -16.56 0.00 -8.32
C VAL A 31 -15.94 -1.35 -8.64
N ARG A 32 -15.60 -1.56 -9.92
CA ARG A 32 -14.90 -2.75 -10.39
C ARG A 32 -13.39 -2.54 -10.34
N TYR A 33 -12.69 -3.50 -9.74
CA TYR A 33 -11.23 -3.55 -9.64
C TYR A 33 -10.69 -4.72 -10.46
N ALA A 34 -9.79 -4.43 -11.41
CA ALA A 34 -9.02 -5.44 -12.11
C ALA A 34 -7.79 -5.84 -11.28
N THR A 35 -7.54 -7.13 -11.07
CA THR A 35 -6.46 -7.63 -10.21
C THR A 35 -5.08 -7.59 -10.87
N ASP A 36 -5.01 -7.19 -12.13
CA ASP A 36 -3.75 -7.09 -12.85
C ASP A 36 -2.80 -6.07 -12.19
N GLY A 37 -1.55 -6.47 -11.98
CA GLY A 37 -0.54 -5.67 -11.28
C GLY A 37 -0.82 -5.37 -9.80
N PHE A 38 -1.89 -5.90 -9.18
CA PHE A 38 -2.23 -5.58 -7.78
C PHE A 38 -1.11 -5.93 -6.80
N LEU A 39 -0.46 -7.08 -6.99
CA LEU A 39 0.60 -7.53 -6.10
C LEU A 39 1.86 -6.69 -6.27
N GLU A 40 2.24 -6.39 -7.51
CA GLU A 40 3.42 -5.57 -7.82
C GLU A 40 3.25 -4.16 -7.28
N LYS A 41 2.11 -3.52 -7.55
CA LYS A 41 1.79 -2.18 -7.01
C LYS A 41 1.73 -2.12 -5.49
N ASN A 42 1.48 -3.25 -4.82
CA ASN A 42 1.41 -3.29 -3.36
C ASN A 42 2.74 -3.68 -2.70
N ARG A 43 3.75 -4.10 -3.48
CA ARG A 43 5.11 -4.31 -2.98
C ARG A 43 5.76 -2.95 -2.77
N ASP A 44 6.11 -2.68 -1.52
CA ASP A 44 6.90 -1.52 -1.14
C ASP A 44 8.36 -1.97 -1.00
N PHE A 45 9.01 -2.19 -2.15
CA PHE A 45 10.41 -2.65 -2.20
C PHE A 45 11.22 -1.65 -3.01
N ILE A 46 12.21 -1.04 -2.36
CA ILE A 46 13.29 -0.31 -3.04
C ILE A 46 14.38 -1.33 -3.34
N VAL A 47 14.81 -1.40 -4.60
CA VAL A 47 15.91 -2.27 -5.01
C VAL A 47 17.20 -1.76 -4.40
N GLU A 48 18.05 -2.65 -3.89
CA GLU A 48 19.33 -2.29 -3.24
C GLU A 48 20.20 -1.38 -4.13
N ASP A 49 20.18 -1.59 -5.45
CA ASP A 49 20.88 -0.76 -6.43
C ASP A 49 20.37 0.70 -6.45
N GLN A 50 19.06 0.90 -6.31
CA GLN A 50 18.47 2.24 -6.25
C GLN A 50 18.83 2.93 -4.92
N GLU A 51 18.88 2.18 -3.82
CA GLU A 51 19.39 2.69 -2.53
C GLU A 51 20.86 3.13 -2.64
N ALA A 52 21.71 2.29 -3.23
CA ALA A 52 23.12 2.58 -3.42
C ALA A 52 23.33 3.83 -4.28
N LEU A 53 22.58 3.96 -5.39
CA LEU A 53 22.65 5.12 -6.28
C LEU A 53 22.26 6.42 -5.56
N MET A 54 21.16 6.41 -4.80
CA MET A 54 20.69 7.61 -4.09
C MET A 54 21.64 8.02 -2.96
N ARG A 55 22.30 7.07 -2.29
CA ARG A 55 23.35 7.35 -1.29
C ARG A 55 24.64 7.89 -1.91
N ALA A 56 24.99 7.42 -3.10
CA ALA A 56 26.18 7.83 -3.84
C ALA A 56 26.00 9.13 -4.64
N CYS A 57 24.78 9.68 -4.71
CA CYS A 57 24.52 10.93 -5.40
C CYS A 57 25.29 12.09 -4.76
N ASP A 58 25.97 12.90 -5.60
CA ASP A 58 26.72 14.08 -5.15
C ASP A 58 25.83 15.33 -5.04
N GLU A 59 24.68 15.34 -5.71
CA GLU A 59 23.71 16.43 -5.61
C GLU A 59 23.07 16.44 -4.20
N PRO A 60 23.19 17.54 -3.44
CA PRO A 60 22.76 17.57 -2.04
C PRO A 60 21.25 17.31 -1.86
N LEU A 61 20.42 17.82 -2.77
CA LEU A 61 18.96 17.72 -2.66
C LEU A 61 18.45 16.26 -2.72
N PRO A 62 18.72 15.47 -3.77
CA PRO A 62 18.26 14.07 -3.85
C PRO A 62 18.88 13.20 -2.75
N LYS A 63 20.14 13.44 -2.39
CA LYS A 63 20.82 12.71 -1.30
C LYS A 63 20.14 12.94 0.05
N ASN A 64 19.92 14.20 0.42
CA ASN A 64 19.31 14.54 1.71
C ASN A 64 17.86 14.06 1.80
N LEU A 65 17.07 14.23 0.72
CA LEU A 65 15.69 13.75 0.67
C LEU A 65 15.60 12.23 0.91
N TYR A 66 16.55 11.48 0.36
CA TYR A 66 16.61 10.03 0.52
C TYR A 66 17.04 9.60 1.94
N LEU A 67 18.03 10.28 2.53
CA LEU A 67 18.49 9.99 3.90
C LEU A 67 17.40 10.29 4.95
N GLU A 68 16.69 11.42 4.81
CA GLU A 68 15.56 11.78 5.67
C GLU A 68 14.41 10.75 5.61
N TYR A 69 14.20 10.15 4.43
CA TYR A 69 13.20 9.11 4.24
C TYR A 69 13.59 7.79 4.94
N ASN A 70 14.84 7.35 4.80
CA ASN A 70 15.30 6.07 5.33
C ASN A 70 15.43 6.02 6.86
N ASP A 71 15.75 7.12 7.51
CA ASP A 71 15.82 7.17 8.98
C ASP A 71 14.46 6.92 9.66
N ARG A 72 13.36 7.08 8.92
CA ARG A 72 12.01 6.80 9.42
C ARG A 72 11.67 5.29 9.39
N ASP A 73 12.33 4.50 8.53
CA ASP A 73 11.99 3.08 8.28
C ASP A 73 13.09 2.09 8.70
N SER A 74 14.31 2.57 8.91
CA SER A 74 15.51 1.74 9.18
C SER A 74 15.46 0.91 10.47
N LYS A 75 14.53 1.17 11.39
CA LYS A 75 14.34 0.35 12.62
C LYS A 75 13.50 -0.92 12.44
N LYS A 76 12.93 -1.20 11.25
CA LYS A 76 11.99 -2.34 11.07
C LYS A 76 12.34 -3.32 9.94
N ARG A 77 13.52 -3.21 9.33
CA ARG A 77 13.95 -4.04 8.18
C ARG A 77 14.33 -5.50 8.54
N ASN A 78 13.60 -6.14 9.46
CA ASN A 78 13.62 -7.61 9.52
C ASN A 78 12.95 -8.13 8.24
N ALA A 79 13.76 -8.75 7.39
CA ALA A 79 13.58 -9.07 5.97
C ALA A 79 12.37 -9.97 5.57
N PHE A 80 11.33 -10.09 6.40
CA PHE A 80 10.15 -10.90 6.10
C PHE A 80 8.80 -10.28 6.50
N LYS A 81 8.79 -9.12 7.17
CA LYS A 81 7.56 -8.35 7.34
C LYS A 81 7.45 -7.35 6.21
N LEU A 82 6.88 -7.79 5.09
CA LEU A 82 6.47 -6.94 3.97
C LEU A 82 5.53 -5.85 4.50
N ASN A 83 6.07 -4.69 4.88
CA ASN A 83 5.28 -3.47 4.90
C ASN A 83 4.82 -3.30 3.46
N THR A 84 3.52 -3.40 3.24
CA THR A 84 2.92 -3.16 1.92
C THR A 84 2.43 -1.73 1.87
N ILE A 85 2.32 -1.17 0.67
CA ILE A 85 1.76 0.17 0.47
C ILE A 85 0.37 0.27 1.13
N GLY A 86 -0.47 -0.76 0.95
CA GLY A 86 -1.78 -0.84 1.61
C GLY A 86 -1.72 -0.78 3.14
N SER A 87 -0.74 -1.46 3.76
CA SER A 87 -0.59 -1.43 5.22
C SER A 87 -0.13 -0.07 5.75
N THR A 88 0.72 0.64 5.00
CA THR A 88 1.19 1.99 5.35
C THR A 88 0.06 3.01 5.20
N PHE A 89 -0.67 2.95 4.09
CA PHE A 89 -1.84 3.79 3.84
C PHE A 89 -2.91 3.61 4.92
N GLN A 90 -3.23 2.37 5.29
CA GLN A 90 -4.19 2.08 6.36
C GLN A 90 -3.76 2.70 7.70
N LYS A 91 -2.48 2.58 8.07
CA LYS A 91 -1.96 3.19 9.31
C LYS A 91 -2.09 4.71 9.29
N GLN A 92 -1.77 5.35 8.17
CA GLN A 92 -1.86 6.79 8.01
C GLN A 92 -3.32 7.28 8.09
N LEU A 93 -4.26 6.56 7.47
CA LEU A 93 -5.69 6.86 7.57
C LEU A 93 -6.22 6.73 9.00
N ASN A 94 -5.84 5.66 9.71
CA ASN A 94 -6.26 5.49 11.11
C ASN A 94 -5.71 6.63 11.98
N LYS A 95 -4.42 6.98 11.84
CA LYS A 95 -3.81 8.10 12.56
C LYS A 95 -4.54 9.42 12.29
N LEU A 96 -4.92 9.67 11.03
CA LEU A 96 -5.69 10.85 10.65
C LEU A 96 -7.08 10.83 11.30
N SER A 97 -7.78 9.70 11.24
CA SER A 97 -9.09 9.54 11.89
C SER A 97 -9.03 9.80 13.39
N ASP A 98 -8.02 9.27 14.08
CA ASP A 98 -7.82 9.49 15.52
C ASP A 98 -7.60 10.97 15.83
N THR A 99 -6.82 11.66 15.00
CA THR A 99 -6.57 13.11 15.15
C THR A 99 -7.86 13.91 14.98
N LEU A 100 -8.69 13.59 13.98
CA LEU A 100 -9.96 14.27 13.75
C LEU A 100 -10.94 14.03 14.91
N ASN A 101 -11.00 12.79 15.41
CA ASN A 101 -11.87 12.42 16.53
C ASN A 101 -11.44 13.07 17.86
N ALA A 102 -10.15 13.37 18.04
CA ALA A 102 -9.64 14.05 19.23
C ALA A 102 -9.86 15.57 19.24
N CYS A 103 -10.26 16.16 18.11
CA CYS A 103 -10.61 17.57 17.99
C CYS A 103 -12.13 17.85 18.17
N GLN A 104 -12.92 16.84 18.52
CA GLN A 104 -14.33 16.99 18.94
C GLN A 104 -14.43 17.19 20.46
#